data_AF-A0A2K3YWB5-F1
#
_entry.id   AF-A0A2K3YWB5-F1
#
_cell.length_a   1.000
_cell.length_b   1.000
_cell.length_c   1.000
_cell.angle_alpha   90.00
_cell.angle_beta   90.00
_cell.angle_gamma   90.00
#
_symmetry.space_group_name_H-M   'P 1'
#
loop_
_entity.id
_entity.type
_entity.pdbx_description
1 polymer ?
#
loop_
_entity_poly.entity_id
_entity_poly.type
_entity_poly.pdbx_seq_one_letter_code
_entity_poly.pdbx_strand_id
1 'polypeptide(L)'
;MQETHFESIVSFSQSVFAVHFLYPMILLFITYNIVNKGIEKFKHKNAKELQLDSFYREQNSDNLNELLNEWSSILFEPEKINDTSFQQKYNDMMSKTYLYGDNKSVSLLSSFQQYNYKNSDTEKVNADLDKRSLMVMMYVALIMTTLKEQYTNYKVEPEVVLKMKLQFYDEVKYLFQEYKNEINKSIKY
;
A
#
# COMPACT_ATOMS: atom_id res chain seq x y z
N MET A 1 -20.50 16.95 -61.78
CA MET A 1 -20.71 15.62 -61.14
C MET A 1 -20.21 15.58 -59.69
N GLN A 2 -19.18 16.36 -59.30
CA GLN A 2 -18.76 16.46 -57.88
C GLN A 2 -19.74 17.25 -56.99
N GLU A 3 -20.37 18.33 -57.49
CA GLU A 3 -21.28 19.19 -56.70
C GLU A 3 -22.54 18.45 -56.21
N THR A 4 -23.13 17.60 -57.07
CA THR A 4 -24.34 16.82 -56.73
C THR A 4 -24.08 15.80 -55.62
N HIS A 5 -22.87 15.23 -55.55
CA HIS A 5 -22.50 14.35 -54.45
C HIS A 5 -22.33 15.12 -53.13
N PHE A 6 -21.80 16.34 -53.17
CA PHE A 6 -21.62 17.15 -51.98
C PHE A 6 -22.95 17.59 -51.37
N GLU A 7 -23.90 18.06 -52.18
CA GLU A 7 -25.24 18.44 -51.71
C GLU A 7 -26.03 17.25 -51.14
N SER A 8 -25.87 16.06 -51.72
CA SER A 8 -26.48 14.83 -51.21
C SER A 8 -25.96 14.46 -49.82
N ILE A 9 -24.67 14.71 -49.55
CA ILE A 9 -24.04 14.43 -48.26
C ILE A 9 -24.50 15.46 -47.21
N VAL A 10 -24.59 16.74 -47.58
CA VAL A 10 -25.05 17.81 -46.68
C VAL A 10 -26.51 17.59 -46.27
N SER A 11 -27.40 17.29 -47.22
CA SER A 11 -28.81 17.02 -46.94
C SER A 11 -29.02 15.75 -46.11
N PHE A 12 -28.22 14.71 -46.35
CA PHE A 12 -28.23 13.51 -45.52
C PHE A 12 -27.74 13.77 -44.09
N SER A 13 -26.70 14.59 -43.92
CA SER A 13 -26.14 14.93 -42.60
C SER A 13 -27.12 15.68 -41.70
N GLN A 14 -28.02 16.46 -42.30
CA GLN A 14 -29.06 17.23 -41.60
C GLN A 14 -30.37 16.44 -41.44
N SER A 15 -30.45 15.22 -41.97
CA SER A 15 -31.64 14.39 -41.83
C SER A 15 -31.91 14.04 -40.36
N VAL A 16 -33.19 13.99 -39.98
CA VAL A 16 -33.62 13.58 -38.64
C VAL A 16 -33.01 12.22 -38.26
N PHE A 17 -32.87 11.32 -39.23
CA PHE A 17 -32.23 10.02 -39.07
C PHE A 17 -30.75 10.11 -38.69
N ALA A 18 -29.96 10.92 -39.41
CA ALA A 18 -28.54 11.10 -39.13
C ALA A 18 -28.32 11.71 -37.73
N VAL A 19 -29.11 12.74 -37.40
CA VAL A 19 -28.98 13.48 -36.14
C VAL A 19 -29.41 12.67 -34.92
N HIS A 20 -30.54 11.95 -35.01
CA HIS A 20 -31.12 11.26 -33.84
C HIS A 20 -30.66 9.80 -33.69
N PHE A 21 -30.13 9.17 -34.74
CA PHE A 21 -29.77 7.76 -34.70
C PHE A 21 -28.30 7.49 -35.04
N LEU A 22 -27.79 7.99 -36.16
CA LEU A 22 -26.42 7.68 -36.57
C LEU A 22 -25.36 8.35 -35.68
N TYR A 23 -25.45 9.65 -35.41
CA TYR A 23 -24.46 10.31 -34.56
C TYR A 23 -24.41 9.75 -33.14
N PRO A 24 -25.55 9.51 -32.44
CA PRO A 24 -25.52 8.86 -31.13
C PRO A 24 -24.92 7.46 -31.19
N MET A 25 -25.23 6.67 -32.23
CA MET A 25 -24.66 5.32 -32.39
C MET A 25 -23.15 5.34 -32.61
N ILE A 26 -22.65 6.27 -33.45
CA ILE A 26 -21.21 6.45 -33.67
C ILE A 26 -20.53 6.94 -32.40
N LEU A 27 -21.14 7.86 -31.65
CA LEU A 27 -20.60 8.36 -30.39
C LEU A 27 -20.55 7.26 -29.32
N LEU A 28 -21.60 6.45 -29.21
CA LEU A 28 -21.63 5.25 -28.35
C LEU A 28 -20.54 4.25 -28.78
N PHE A 29 -20.36 4.04 -30.07
CA PHE A 29 -19.33 3.14 -30.58
C PHE A 29 -17.91 3.63 -30.27
N ILE A 30 -17.63 4.93 -30.47
CA ILE A 30 -16.32 5.53 -30.16
C ILE A 30 -16.06 5.48 -28.65
N THR A 31 -17.03 5.89 -27.83
CA THR A 31 -16.89 5.87 -26.37
C THR A 31 -16.70 4.46 -25.84
N TYR A 32 -17.46 3.49 -26.34
CA TYR A 32 -17.28 2.07 -26.01
C TYR A 32 -15.87 1.58 -26.32
N ASN A 33 -15.34 1.88 -27.51
CA ASN A 33 -13.99 1.45 -27.91
C ASN A 33 -12.88 2.11 -27.06
N ILE A 34 -13.02 3.40 -26.74
CA ILE A 34 -12.05 4.12 -25.88
C ILE A 34 -12.07 3.52 -24.47
N VAL A 35 -13.25 3.33 -23.90
CA VAL A 35 -13.42 2.74 -22.56
C VAL A 35 -12.85 1.32 -22.53
N ASN A 36 -13.17 0.49 -23.53
CA ASN A 36 -12.72 -0.90 -23.56
C ASN A 36 -11.19 -1.02 -23.69
N LYS A 37 -10.55 -0.19 -24.53
CA LYS A 37 -9.09 -0.10 -24.60
C LYS A 37 -8.45 0.37 -23.29
N GLY A 38 -9.10 1.32 -22.60
CA GLY A 38 -8.67 1.79 -21.28
C GLY A 38 -8.73 0.66 -20.23
N ILE A 39 -9.85 -0.06 -20.20
CA ILE A 39 -10.06 -1.22 -19.33
C ILE A 39 -9.06 -2.33 -19.64
N GLU A 40 -8.81 -2.64 -20.91
CA GLU A 40 -7.86 -3.66 -21.33
C GLU A 40 -6.42 -3.31 -20.91
N LYS A 41 -6.01 -2.05 -21.09
CA LYS A 41 -4.70 -1.57 -20.63
C LYS A 41 -4.56 -1.66 -19.11
N PHE A 42 -5.62 -1.32 -18.36
CA PHE A 42 -5.64 -1.43 -16.91
C PHE A 42 -5.59 -2.90 -16.45
N LYS A 43 -6.39 -3.78 -17.07
CA LYS A 43 -6.36 -5.23 -16.81
C LYS A 43 -4.99 -5.83 -17.11
N HIS A 44 -4.37 -5.46 -18.23
CA HIS A 44 -3.04 -5.96 -18.60
C HIS A 44 -1.95 -5.50 -17.61
N LYS A 45 -1.98 -4.22 -17.20
CA LYS A 45 -1.07 -3.70 -16.18
C LYS A 45 -1.25 -4.44 -14.84
N ASN A 46 -2.48 -4.55 -14.35
CA ASN A 46 -2.77 -5.24 -13.10
C ASN A 46 -2.40 -6.73 -13.17
N ALA A 47 -2.68 -7.41 -14.28
CA ALA A 47 -2.32 -8.81 -14.45
C ALA A 47 -0.79 -9.00 -14.44
N LYS A 48 -0.04 -8.10 -15.06
CA LYS A 48 1.42 -8.11 -15.03
C LYS A 48 1.96 -7.87 -13.61
N GLU A 49 1.40 -6.91 -12.89
CA GLU A 49 1.75 -6.65 -11.49
C GLU A 49 1.47 -7.87 -10.60
N LEU A 50 0.26 -8.44 -10.69
CA LEU A 50 -0.11 -9.66 -9.95
C LEU A 50 0.80 -10.86 -10.25
N GLN A 51 1.24 -11.01 -11.52
CA GLN A 51 2.17 -12.07 -11.92
C GLN A 51 3.57 -11.84 -11.35
N LEU A 52 4.08 -10.61 -11.39
CA LEU A 52 5.36 -10.25 -10.78
C LEU A 52 5.30 -10.50 -9.26
N ASP A 53 4.26 -10.00 -8.59
CA ASP A 53 4.07 -10.19 -7.15
C ASP A 53 3.99 -11.67 -6.78
N SER A 54 3.26 -12.47 -7.56
CA SER A 54 3.14 -13.91 -7.32
C SER A 54 4.46 -14.65 -7.54
N PHE A 55 5.21 -14.30 -8.58
CA PHE A 55 6.53 -14.86 -8.86
C PHE A 55 7.53 -14.52 -7.74
N TYR A 56 7.59 -13.26 -7.31
CA TYR A 56 8.49 -12.85 -6.23
C TYR A 56 8.09 -13.44 -4.88
N ARG A 57 6.79 -13.59 -4.59
CA ARG A 57 6.31 -14.24 -3.37
C ARG A 57 6.65 -15.74 -3.34
N GLU A 58 6.53 -16.43 -4.46
CA GLU A 58 6.89 -17.86 -4.55
C GLU A 58 8.39 -18.06 -4.40
N GLN A 59 9.21 -17.29 -5.11
CA GLN A 59 10.67 -17.39 -5.07
C GLN A 59 11.27 -16.93 -3.74
N ASN A 60 10.65 -15.95 -3.07
CA ASN A 60 11.18 -15.36 -1.83
C ASN A 60 10.35 -15.73 -0.59
N SER A 61 9.47 -16.73 -0.66
CA SER A 61 8.60 -17.18 0.44
C SER A 61 9.37 -17.35 1.76
N ASP A 62 10.52 -18.02 1.71
CA ASP A 62 11.32 -18.34 2.89
C ASP A 62 11.97 -17.07 3.46
N ASN A 63 12.52 -16.20 2.60
CA ASN A 63 13.10 -14.92 3.00
C ASN A 63 12.04 -13.98 3.60
N LEU A 64 10.82 -13.97 3.05
CA LEU A 64 9.72 -13.15 3.53
C LEU A 64 9.20 -13.66 4.89
N ASN A 65 9.14 -14.98 5.08
CA ASN A 65 8.81 -15.59 6.37
C ASN A 65 9.88 -15.29 7.43
N GLU A 66 11.17 -15.43 7.10
CA GLU A 66 12.27 -15.05 7.99
C GLU A 66 12.18 -13.58 8.38
N LEU A 67 12.01 -12.69 7.40
CA LEU A 67 11.87 -11.25 7.62
C LEU A 67 10.65 -10.92 8.49
N LEU A 68 9.50 -11.57 8.26
CA LEU A 68 8.31 -11.42 9.10
C LEU A 68 8.60 -11.83 10.55
N ASN A 69 9.31 -12.93 10.76
CA ASN A 69 9.70 -13.39 12.09
C ASN A 69 10.65 -12.40 12.78
N GLU A 70 11.62 -11.85 12.04
CA GLU A 70 12.54 -10.82 12.54
C GLU A 70 11.81 -9.56 12.99
N TRP A 71 10.93 -8.99 12.16
CA TRP A 71 10.10 -7.83 12.53
C TRP A 71 9.17 -8.15 13.70
N SER A 72 8.62 -9.36 13.75
CA SER A 72 7.77 -9.80 14.85
C SER A 72 8.52 -9.87 16.18
N SER A 73 9.80 -10.25 16.16
CA SER A 73 10.63 -10.30 17.37
C SER A 73 10.79 -8.93 18.04
N ILE A 74 10.75 -7.82 17.28
CA ILE A 74 10.83 -6.47 17.85
C ILE A 74 9.63 -6.20 18.78
N LEU A 75 8.43 -6.64 18.41
CA LEU A 75 7.24 -6.39 19.22
C LEU A 75 7.05 -7.44 20.32
N PHE A 76 7.26 -8.72 19.99
CA PHE A 76 6.93 -9.81 20.92
C PHE A 76 8.05 -10.16 21.90
N GLU A 77 9.31 -9.87 21.57
CA GLU A 77 10.51 -10.25 22.33
C GLU A 77 11.42 -9.04 22.60
N PRO A 78 10.93 -7.97 23.26
CA PRO A 78 11.65 -6.72 23.43
C PRO A 78 12.98 -6.87 24.19
N GLU A 79 13.12 -7.89 25.02
CA GLU A 79 14.37 -8.25 25.70
C GLU A 79 15.52 -8.55 24.74
N LYS A 80 15.25 -9.02 23.51
CA LYS A 80 16.27 -9.28 22.49
C LYS A 80 16.77 -8.01 21.79
N ILE A 81 16.13 -6.86 22.02
CA ILE A 81 16.51 -5.57 21.42
C ILE A 81 17.72 -4.96 22.11
N ASN A 82 17.95 -5.29 23.39
CA ASN A 82 19.04 -4.74 24.19
C ASN A 82 20.41 -5.41 23.94
N ASP A 83 20.46 -6.36 23.01
CA ASP A 83 21.70 -7.01 22.59
C ASP A 83 22.55 -6.05 21.72
N THR A 84 23.87 -6.01 21.94
CA THR A 84 24.80 -5.20 21.14
C THR A 84 24.79 -5.60 19.66
N SER A 85 24.36 -6.82 19.33
CA SER A 85 24.15 -7.30 17.96
C SER A 85 22.87 -6.76 17.29
N PHE A 86 21.94 -6.16 18.06
CA PHE A 86 20.65 -5.72 17.52
C PHE A 86 20.79 -4.68 16.41
N GLN A 87 21.77 -3.77 16.50
CA GLN A 87 21.97 -2.77 15.44
C GLN A 87 22.35 -3.41 14.10
N GLN A 88 23.20 -4.44 14.13
CA GLN A 88 23.56 -5.18 12.91
C GLN A 88 22.35 -5.94 12.37
N LYS A 89 21.58 -6.60 13.24
CA LYS A 89 20.34 -7.29 12.88
C LYS A 89 19.32 -6.33 12.28
N TYR A 90 19.16 -5.14 12.84
CA TYR A 90 18.23 -4.13 12.34
C TYR A 90 18.62 -3.61 10.96
N ASN A 91 19.92 -3.41 10.69
CA ASN A 91 20.40 -3.04 9.36
C ASN A 91 20.15 -4.15 8.34
N ASP A 92 20.31 -5.41 8.73
CA ASP A 92 19.98 -6.58 7.90
C ASP A 92 18.48 -6.62 7.60
N MET A 93 17.62 -6.44 8.61
CA MET A 93 16.16 -6.33 8.44
C MET A 93 15.77 -5.20 7.49
N MET A 94 16.43 -4.04 7.58
CA MET A 94 16.20 -2.91 6.68
C MET A 94 16.57 -3.28 5.23
N SER A 95 17.70 -3.95 5.02
CA SER A 95 18.14 -4.42 3.71
C SER A 95 17.19 -5.48 3.13
N LYS A 96 16.83 -6.50 3.91
CA LYS A 96 15.87 -7.55 3.54
C LYS A 96 14.50 -6.98 3.20
N THR A 97 14.02 -5.98 3.94
CA THR A 97 12.74 -5.32 3.64
C THR A 97 12.78 -4.58 2.30
N TYR A 98 13.91 -3.96 1.95
CA TYR A 98 14.10 -3.35 0.64
C TYR A 98 14.15 -4.38 -0.50
N LEU A 99 14.77 -5.54 -0.26
CA LEU A 99 14.95 -6.59 -1.28
C LEU A 99 13.69 -7.43 -1.52
N TYR A 100 12.96 -7.76 -0.45
CA TYR A 100 11.88 -8.75 -0.48
C TYR A 100 10.48 -8.18 -0.20
N GLY A 101 10.40 -6.99 0.41
CA GLY A 101 9.13 -6.34 0.71
C GLY A 101 8.52 -5.68 -0.53
N ASP A 102 7.18 -5.60 -0.58
CA ASP A 102 6.50 -4.82 -1.62
C ASP A 102 6.70 -3.29 -1.42
N ASN A 103 6.14 -2.51 -2.35
CA ASN A 103 6.18 -1.05 -2.29
C ASN A 103 5.61 -0.46 -0.98
N LYS A 104 4.57 -1.08 -0.41
CA LYS A 104 3.95 -0.63 0.84
C LYS A 104 4.87 -0.88 2.03
N SER A 105 5.51 -2.05 2.13
CA SER A 105 6.51 -2.35 3.17
C SER A 105 7.71 -1.41 3.09
N VAL A 106 8.25 -1.19 1.89
CA VAL A 106 9.40 -0.30 1.68
C VAL A 106 9.03 1.15 2.03
N SER A 107 7.83 1.60 1.65
CA SER A 107 7.35 2.94 1.98
C SER A 107 7.16 3.12 3.49
N LEU A 108 6.57 2.13 4.18
CA LEU A 108 6.44 2.12 5.65
C LEU A 108 7.80 2.19 6.33
N LEU A 109 8.75 1.36 5.90
CA LEU A 109 10.11 1.34 6.45
C LEU A 109 10.81 2.69 6.23
N SER A 110 10.72 3.28 5.05
CA SER A 110 11.32 4.59 4.77
C SER A 110 10.75 5.70 5.66
N SER A 111 9.42 5.73 5.84
CA SER A 111 8.75 6.67 6.75
C SER A 111 9.19 6.43 8.20
N PHE A 112 9.32 5.17 8.60
CA PHE A 112 9.79 4.79 9.92
C PHE A 112 11.22 5.26 10.19
N GLN A 113 12.17 5.02 9.27
CA GLN A 113 13.54 5.52 9.42
C GLN A 113 13.57 7.05 9.45
N GLN A 114 12.80 7.69 8.58
CA GLN A 114 12.74 9.14 8.54
C GLN A 114 12.20 9.72 9.84
N TYR A 115 11.23 9.05 10.47
CA TYR A 115 10.73 9.37 11.79
C TYR A 115 11.84 9.23 12.85
N ASN A 116 12.56 8.11 12.86
CA ASN A 116 13.64 7.85 13.81
C ASN A 116 14.79 8.87 13.72
N TYR A 117 15.10 9.36 12.52
CA TYR A 117 16.16 10.38 12.31
C TYR A 117 15.73 11.80 12.71
N LYS A 118 14.45 12.14 12.56
CA LYS A 118 13.96 13.51 12.79
C LYS A 118 13.43 13.73 14.20
N ASN A 119 12.88 12.71 14.85
CA ASN A 119 12.14 12.88 16.09
C ASN A 119 12.94 12.34 17.27
N SER A 120 13.43 13.27 18.08
CA SER A 120 13.96 13.01 19.42
C SER A 120 12.93 13.27 20.52
N ASP A 121 11.70 13.66 20.17
CA ASP A 121 10.67 14.05 21.14
C ASP A 121 10.21 12.88 22.00
N THR A 122 10.56 12.93 23.28
CA THR A 122 10.12 11.99 24.32
C THR A 122 9.02 12.60 25.18
N GLU A 123 8.06 13.28 24.55
CA GLU A 123 6.89 13.81 25.24
C GLU A 123 6.18 12.66 25.98
N LYS A 124 6.06 12.80 27.30
CA LYS A 124 5.50 11.77 28.18
C LYS A 124 3.97 11.73 28.02
N VAL A 125 3.45 10.55 27.73
CA VAL A 125 2.01 10.26 27.73
C VAL A 125 1.56 9.87 29.14
N ASN A 126 2.38 9.11 29.85
CA ASN A 126 2.25 8.84 31.28
C ASN A 126 3.65 8.63 31.91
N ALA A 127 3.74 8.15 33.16
CA ALA A 127 5.01 7.99 33.86
C ALA A 127 6.04 7.15 33.06
N ASP A 128 5.58 6.08 32.42
CA ASP A 128 6.43 5.07 31.81
C ASP A 128 6.39 5.07 30.27
N LEU A 129 5.42 5.76 29.66
CA LEU A 129 5.22 5.80 28.21
C LEU A 129 5.48 7.19 27.65
N ASP A 130 6.25 7.25 26.57
CA ASP A 130 6.40 8.43 25.74
C ASP A 130 5.79 8.22 24.35
N LYS A 131 5.48 9.35 23.71
CA LYS A 131 4.89 9.43 22.37
C LYS A 131 5.73 8.69 21.33
N ARG A 132 7.06 8.80 21.42
CA ARG A 132 7.99 8.16 20.49
C ARG A 132 7.87 6.64 20.54
N SER A 133 7.83 6.07 21.74
CA SER A 133 7.72 4.63 21.96
C SER A 133 6.42 4.08 21.37
N LEU A 134 5.29 4.77 21.58
CA LEU A 134 4.01 4.39 21.00
C LEU A 134 4.01 4.51 19.46
N MET A 135 4.61 5.56 18.90
CA MET A 135 4.75 5.73 17.45
C MET A 135 5.60 4.61 16.84
N VAL A 136 6.73 4.27 17.47
CA VAL A 136 7.61 3.15 17.06
C VAL A 136 6.84 1.83 17.09
N MET A 137 6.08 1.55 18.15
CA MET A 137 5.23 0.35 18.23
C MET A 137 4.22 0.28 17.08
N MET A 138 3.60 1.42 16.72
CA MET A 138 2.66 1.47 15.59
C MET A 138 3.36 1.20 14.25
N TYR A 139 4.51 1.81 13.99
CA TYR A 139 5.29 1.53 12.78
C TYR A 139 5.67 0.05 12.66
N VAL A 140 6.17 -0.54 13.74
CA VAL A 140 6.54 -1.97 13.78
C VAL A 140 5.31 -2.85 13.51
N ALA A 141 4.17 -2.57 14.15
CA ALA A 141 2.94 -3.31 13.92
C ALA A 141 2.43 -3.19 12.47
N LEU A 142 2.51 -1.99 11.86
CA LEU A 142 2.15 -1.78 10.45
C LEU A 142 3.06 -2.56 9.50
N ILE A 143 4.38 -2.53 9.72
CA ILE A 143 5.35 -3.29 8.91
C ILE A 143 5.07 -4.79 9.05
N MET A 144 4.91 -5.30 10.27
CA MET A 144 4.62 -6.72 10.55
C MET A 144 3.34 -7.19 9.86
N THR A 145 2.25 -6.44 9.99
CA THR A 145 0.96 -6.81 9.39
C THR A 145 1.00 -6.75 7.87
N THR A 146 1.74 -5.80 7.29
CA THR A 146 1.95 -5.71 5.84
C THR A 146 2.75 -6.90 5.31
N LEU A 147 3.86 -7.26 5.97
CA LEU A 147 4.65 -8.45 5.63
C LEU A 147 3.84 -9.75 5.81
N LYS A 148 2.98 -9.82 6.84
CA LYS A 148 2.06 -10.96 7.04
C LYS A 148 1.05 -11.07 5.91
N GLU A 149 0.47 -9.95 5.47
CA GLU A 149 -0.45 -9.91 4.33
C GLU A 149 0.26 -10.39 3.06
N GLN A 150 1.50 -9.97 2.82
CA GLN A 150 2.29 -10.46 1.67
C GLN A 150 2.58 -11.95 1.74
N TYR A 151 2.95 -12.46 2.92
CA TYR A 151 3.32 -13.87 3.07
C TYR A 151 2.11 -14.79 3.01
N THR A 152 0.98 -14.38 3.62
CA THR A 152 -0.15 -15.27 3.88
C THR A 152 -1.43 -14.92 3.12
N ASN A 153 -1.48 -13.75 2.47
CA ASN A 153 -2.69 -13.12 1.93
C ASN A 153 -3.79 -12.84 2.98
N TYR A 154 -3.49 -12.97 4.28
CA TYR A 154 -4.41 -12.62 5.36
C TYR A 154 -4.08 -11.24 5.92
N LYS A 155 -5.01 -10.32 5.72
CA LYS A 155 -4.93 -8.99 6.32
C LYS A 155 -5.27 -9.05 7.81
N VAL A 156 -4.40 -8.45 8.62
CA VAL A 156 -4.60 -8.26 10.06
C VAL A 156 -4.39 -6.78 10.36
N GLU A 157 -5.27 -6.19 11.16
CA GLU A 157 -5.11 -4.80 11.56
C GLU A 157 -3.99 -4.66 12.63
N PRO A 158 -3.10 -3.66 12.53
CA PRO A 158 -1.97 -3.51 13.45
C PRO A 158 -2.43 -3.33 14.91
N GLU A 159 -3.59 -2.73 15.13
CA GLU A 159 -4.24 -2.60 16.43
C GLU A 159 -4.51 -3.95 17.10
N VAL A 160 -4.86 -4.98 16.32
CA VAL A 160 -5.09 -6.33 16.85
C VAL A 160 -3.78 -6.89 17.39
N VAL A 161 -2.69 -6.71 16.65
CA VAL A 161 -1.36 -7.19 17.06
C VAL A 161 -0.88 -6.46 18.32
N LEU A 162 -1.06 -5.13 18.37
CA LEU A 162 -0.73 -4.34 19.55
C LEU A 162 -1.57 -4.76 20.76
N LYS A 163 -2.86 -4.98 20.58
CA LYS A 163 -3.74 -5.48 21.65
C LYS A 163 -3.34 -6.86 22.18
N MET A 164 -2.80 -7.73 21.33
CA MET A 164 -2.31 -9.04 21.76
C MET A 164 -1.11 -8.94 22.70
N LYS A 165 -0.25 -7.92 22.55
CA LYS A 165 1.00 -7.79 23.33
C LYS A 165 0.92 -6.78 24.47
N LEU A 166 0.25 -5.65 24.27
CA LEU A 166 0.29 -4.51 25.18
C LEU A 166 -0.87 -4.58 26.19
N GLN A 167 -0.54 -4.79 27.46
CA GLN A 167 -1.53 -4.83 28.55
C GLN A 167 -2.29 -3.51 28.69
N PHE A 168 -1.62 -2.38 28.45
CA PHE A 168 -2.19 -1.03 28.54
C PHE A 168 -2.87 -0.56 27.22
N TYR A 169 -3.07 -1.45 26.24
CA TYR A 169 -3.59 -1.07 24.92
C TYR A 169 -4.88 -0.24 25.00
N ASP A 170 -5.84 -0.64 25.83
CA ASP A 170 -7.15 0.02 25.89
C ASP A 170 -7.06 1.46 26.42
N GLU A 171 -6.04 1.80 27.20
CA GLU A 171 -5.78 3.16 27.73
C GLU A 171 -5.30 4.11 26.64
N VAL A 172 -4.49 3.60 25.70
CA VAL A 172 -3.80 4.41 24.66
C VAL A 172 -4.32 4.14 23.25
N LYS A 173 -5.38 3.35 23.08
CA LYS A 173 -5.91 2.94 21.76
C LYS A 173 -6.22 4.11 20.82
N TYR A 174 -6.64 5.25 21.36
CA TYR A 174 -6.96 6.44 20.56
C TYR A 174 -5.70 7.05 19.92
N LEU A 175 -4.57 7.06 20.65
CA LEU A 175 -3.28 7.51 20.12
C LEU A 175 -2.81 6.58 19.00
N PHE A 176 -2.98 5.27 19.18
CA PHE A 176 -2.64 4.31 18.12
C PHE A 176 -3.47 4.54 16.85
N GLN A 177 -4.78 4.81 16.98
CA GLN A 177 -5.62 5.16 15.83
C GLN A 177 -5.17 6.46 15.17
N GLU A 178 -4.82 7.48 15.97
CA GLU A 178 -4.29 8.75 15.47
C GLU A 178 -2.99 8.55 14.69
N TYR A 179 -2.02 7.83 15.26
CA TYR A 179 -0.73 7.58 14.63
C TYR A 179 -0.86 6.74 13.36
N LYS A 180 -1.71 5.71 13.36
CA LYS A 180 -2.02 4.95 12.14
C LYS A 180 -2.53 5.87 11.03
N ASN A 181 -3.43 6.79 11.35
CA ASN A 181 -3.96 7.75 10.39
C ASN A 181 -2.91 8.75 9.91
N GLU A 182 -2.03 9.22 10.79
CA GLU A 182 -0.91 10.11 10.44
C GLU A 182 0.05 9.43 9.47
N ILE A 183 0.48 8.20 9.79
CA ILE A 183 1.40 7.39 8.96
C ILE A 183 0.78 7.09 7.60
N ASN A 184 -0.50 6.70 7.56
CA ASN A 184 -1.18 6.43 6.30
C ASN A 184 -1.36 7.68 5.43
N LYS A 185 -1.38 8.89 6.02
CA LYS A 185 -1.41 10.14 5.26
C LYS A 185 -0.03 10.52 4.71
N SER A 186 1.05 10.19 5.44
CA SER A 186 2.41 10.50 5.00
C SER A 186 2.89 9.58 3.89
N ILE A 187 2.36 8.36 3.84
CA ILE A 187 2.68 7.36 2.82
C ILE A 187 1.70 7.48 1.66
N LYS A 188 2.18 7.96 0.50
CA LYS A 188 1.41 7.90 -0.74
C LYS A 188 1.53 6.50 -1.32
N TYR A 189 0.41 5.79 -1.36
CA TYR A 189 0.25 4.57 -2.16
C TYR A 189 0.05 4.91 -3.63
#